data_AF-A0A812P219-F1
#
_entry.id   AF-A0A812P219-F1
#
_cell.length_a   1.000
_cell.length_b   1.000
_cell.length_c   1.000
_cell.angle_alpha   90.00
_cell.angle_beta   90.00
_cell.angle_gamma   90.00
#
_symmetry.space_group_name_H-M   'P 1'
#
loop_
_entity.id
_entity.type
_entity.pdbx_description
1 polymer ?
#
loop_
_entity_poly.entity_id
_entity_poly.type
_entity_poly.pdbx_seq_one_letter_code
_entity_poly.pdbx_strand_id
1 'polypeptide(L)'
;MLQPFLPKTKEENVVQRDIIKYIQERIMGWSQHATIIAGRFGCGKTVALEEALRNMQGVYVHTVEGSGWKKELYAVLGLDDEEMFRKVLEKIRQKLNKPPVLVLDIPRSTKEGMDSISSFAKTFSSEGSLAHARTRRLSRRVLLGCGRVFASCPAEVIVCASSAAMAMAFDAGGSSRQRSIWVGDLTEEDAGKLLTNHGHADKKDEFLGACGLNALELVDACERYAKDGEEALVAKKAEMEERARVEVQRFKNQCKVDGPTGHHILKKLRDNRDANNGQGAEELCTAAFPKDVAVWIREKDCHPVIWHMVKREYQFASELHAQAAHEIVDRPPQSSA
;
A
#
# COMPACT_ATOMS: atom_id res chain seq x y z
N MET A 1 25.93 -11.11 2.28
CA MET A 1 24.78 -10.23 2.60
C MET A 1 25.12 -9.21 3.69
N LEU A 2 26.01 -8.26 3.42
CA LEU A 2 26.22 -7.08 4.28
C LEU A 2 26.29 -5.77 3.47
N GLN A 3 26.23 -5.88 2.14
CA GLN A 3 26.14 -4.71 1.28
C GLN A 3 24.75 -4.07 1.46
N PRO A 4 24.68 -2.73 1.37
CA PRO A 4 23.40 -2.04 1.31
C PRO A 4 22.58 -2.55 0.14
N PHE A 5 21.28 -2.72 0.35
CA PHE A 5 20.35 -3.07 -0.71
C PHE A 5 20.27 -1.95 -1.74
N LEU A 6 20.51 -2.29 -3.00
CA LEU A 6 20.40 -1.39 -4.13
C LEU A 6 19.29 -1.88 -5.06
N PRO A 7 18.20 -1.11 -5.20
CA PRO A 7 17.11 -1.41 -6.14
C PRO A 7 17.62 -1.62 -7.56
N LYS A 8 16.88 -2.38 -8.37
CA LYS A 8 17.17 -2.50 -9.81
C LYS A 8 16.91 -1.18 -10.53
N THR A 9 15.95 -0.41 -10.04
CA THR A 9 15.58 0.89 -10.59
C THR A 9 16.54 1.98 -10.08
N LYS A 10 17.01 2.84 -10.98
CA LYS A 10 17.77 4.03 -10.58
C LYS A 10 16.86 5.01 -9.85
N GLU A 11 17.37 5.62 -8.79
CA GLU A 11 16.62 6.54 -7.92
C GLU A 11 15.99 7.71 -8.70
N GLU A 12 16.73 8.26 -9.67
CA GLU A 12 16.26 9.34 -10.56
C GLU A 12 15.00 8.99 -11.38
N ASN A 13 14.71 7.70 -11.56
CA ASN A 13 13.56 7.21 -12.31
C ASN A 13 12.36 6.87 -11.42
N VAL A 14 12.49 7.01 -10.10
CA VAL A 14 11.45 6.66 -9.14
C VAL A 14 10.63 7.89 -8.79
N VAL A 15 9.31 7.77 -8.97
CA VAL A 15 8.36 8.75 -8.46
C VAL A 15 8.18 8.50 -6.96
N GLN A 16 8.64 9.45 -6.14
CA GLN A 16 8.40 9.41 -4.70
C GLN A 16 6.89 9.50 -4.43
N ARG A 17 6.41 8.66 -3.52
CA ARG A 17 5.00 8.56 -3.12
C ARG A 17 4.94 8.35 -1.61
N ASP A 18 3.89 8.85 -0.95
CA ASP A 18 3.68 8.62 0.48
C ASP A 18 3.71 7.15 0.88
N ILE A 19 3.26 6.26 -0.01
CA ILE A 19 3.31 4.82 0.24
C ILE A 19 4.74 4.31 0.45
N ILE A 20 5.74 4.89 -0.21
CA ILE A 20 7.16 4.54 -0.03
C ILE A 20 7.60 4.93 1.38
N LYS A 21 7.30 6.16 1.79
CA LYS A 21 7.59 6.65 3.14
C LYS A 21 6.86 5.84 4.21
N TYR A 22 5.59 5.50 3.98
CA TYR A 22 4.80 4.65 4.87
C TYR A 22 5.38 3.23 5.00
N ILE A 23 5.83 2.63 3.89
CA ILE A 23 6.54 1.34 3.92
C ILE A 23 7.87 1.49 4.68
N GLN A 24 8.63 2.56 4.46
CA GLN A 24 9.88 2.85 5.19
C GLN A 24 9.64 2.98 6.69
N GLU A 25 8.68 3.81 7.11
CA GLU A 25 8.31 3.98 8.51
C GLU A 25 7.86 2.66 9.14
N ARG A 26 7.10 1.85 8.40
CA ARG A 26 6.69 0.52 8.85
C ARG A 26 7.87 -0.45 9.04
N ILE A 27 8.85 -0.41 8.15
CA ILE A 27 10.05 -1.26 8.23
C ILE A 27 10.97 -0.78 9.36
N MET A 28 11.11 0.53 9.55
CA MET A 28 11.93 1.11 10.63
C MET A 28 11.30 0.92 12.02
N GLY A 29 9.97 0.99 12.12
CA GLY A 29 9.20 0.91 13.37
C GLY A 29 8.60 -0.46 13.66
N TRP A 30 9.28 -1.54 13.26
CA TRP A 30 8.68 -2.88 13.18
C TRP A 30 7.94 -3.31 14.45
N SER A 31 6.62 -3.48 14.37
CA SER A 31 5.74 -3.84 15.50
C SER A 31 5.05 -5.20 15.36
N GLN A 32 4.97 -5.74 14.13
CA GLN A 32 4.38 -7.05 13.82
C GLN A 32 5.28 -7.80 12.84
N HIS A 33 5.61 -9.06 13.04
CA HIS A 33 6.77 -9.66 12.34
C HIS A 33 6.59 -9.98 10.84
N ALA A 34 5.37 -9.85 10.30
CA ALA A 34 5.12 -10.00 8.86
C ALA A 34 4.43 -8.76 8.28
N THR A 35 4.84 -8.36 7.08
CA THR A 35 4.18 -7.31 6.29
C THR A 35 3.83 -7.88 4.93
N ILE A 36 2.58 -7.75 4.51
CA ILE A 36 2.19 -8.03 3.12
C ILE A 36 1.95 -6.72 2.38
N ILE A 37 2.58 -6.58 1.22
CA ILE A 37 2.39 -5.46 0.29
C ILE A 37 1.64 -6.01 -0.92
N ALA A 38 0.44 -5.49 -1.13
CA ALA A 38 -0.51 -5.96 -2.09
C ALA A 38 -1.02 -4.82 -2.97
N GLY A 39 -1.71 -5.13 -4.06
CA GLY A 39 -2.20 -4.12 -4.99
C GLY A 39 -2.27 -4.65 -6.41
N ARG A 40 -2.93 -3.89 -7.30
CA ARG A 40 -3.13 -4.28 -8.70
C ARG A 40 -1.80 -4.52 -9.43
N PHE A 41 -1.86 -5.30 -10.50
CA PHE A 41 -0.70 -5.43 -11.39
C PHE A 41 -0.32 -4.05 -11.96
N GLY A 42 0.98 -3.74 -12.01
CA GLY A 42 1.48 -2.47 -12.55
C GLY A 42 1.31 -1.24 -11.65
N CYS A 43 0.77 -1.37 -10.42
CA CYS A 43 0.61 -0.20 -9.53
C CYS A 43 1.92 0.27 -8.85
N GLY A 44 3.04 -0.42 -9.10
CA GLY A 44 4.37 -0.04 -8.62
C GLY A 44 4.78 -0.63 -7.26
N LYS A 45 4.20 -1.76 -6.82
CA LYS A 45 4.54 -2.40 -5.52
C LYS A 45 6.02 -2.71 -5.36
N THR A 46 6.58 -3.46 -6.32
CA THR A 46 7.99 -3.88 -6.28
C THR A 46 8.90 -2.67 -6.26
N VAL A 47 8.61 -1.65 -7.08
CA VAL A 47 9.33 -0.37 -7.06
C VAL A 47 9.20 0.30 -5.69
N ALA A 48 7.99 0.44 -5.14
CA ALA A 48 7.79 1.09 -3.85
C ALA A 48 8.50 0.37 -2.69
N LEU A 49 8.49 -0.96 -2.70
CA LEU A 49 9.18 -1.79 -1.71
C LEU A 49 10.70 -1.71 -1.86
N GLU A 50 11.23 -1.88 -3.07
CA GLU A 50 12.68 -1.81 -3.31
C GLU A 50 13.21 -0.45 -2.87
N GLU A 51 12.52 0.63 -3.21
CA GLU A 51 12.88 2.00 -2.82
C GLU A 51 12.77 2.23 -1.31
N ALA A 52 11.77 1.62 -0.67
CA ALA A 52 11.68 1.66 0.79
C ALA A 52 12.84 0.91 1.48
N LEU A 53 13.44 -0.06 0.80
CA LEU A 53 14.58 -0.84 1.28
C LEU A 53 15.93 -0.27 0.84
N ARG A 54 15.96 0.79 0.04
CA ARG A 54 17.19 1.40 -0.48
C ARG A 54 18.18 1.68 0.65
N ASN A 55 19.43 1.28 0.43
CA ASN A 55 20.55 1.39 1.37
C ASN A 55 20.44 0.55 2.65
N MET A 56 19.39 -0.27 2.82
CA MET A 56 19.23 -1.11 4.00
C MET A 56 20.16 -2.33 3.93
N GLN A 57 20.90 -2.58 5.00
CA GLN A 57 21.71 -3.78 5.12
C GLN A 57 20.88 -4.97 5.62
N GLY A 58 21.26 -6.17 5.16
CA GLY A 58 20.62 -7.43 5.59
C GLY A 58 19.31 -7.74 4.89
N VAL A 59 19.09 -7.16 3.69
CA VAL A 59 17.93 -7.46 2.85
C VAL A 59 18.27 -8.59 1.89
N TYR A 60 17.38 -9.56 1.77
CA TYR A 60 17.42 -10.57 0.72
C TYR A 60 16.06 -10.65 0.02
N VAL A 61 16.07 -10.62 -1.31
CA VAL A 61 14.86 -10.66 -2.14
C VAL A 61 14.85 -11.96 -2.93
N HIS A 62 13.78 -12.74 -2.79
CA HIS A 62 13.56 -13.98 -3.50
C HIS A 62 12.26 -13.92 -4.30
N THR A 63 12.31 -14.31 -5.58
CA THR A 63 11.12 -14.44 -6.40
C THR A 63 10.50 -15.83 -6.19
N VAL A 64 9.22 -15.88 -5.83
CA VAL A 64 8.51 -17.12 -5.54
C VAL A 64 7.81 -17.64 -6.79
N GLU A 65 8.46 -18.58 -7.48
CA GLU A 65 7.93 -19.22 -8.68
C GLU A 65 7.58 -20.70 -8.41
N GLY A 66 6.32 -21.07 -8.64
CA GLY A 66 5.85 -22.45 -8.50
C GLY A 66 5.89 -23.03 -7.09
N SER A 67 5.65 -24.33 -6.96
CA SER A 67 5.59 -25.05 -5.68
C SER A 67 6.96 -25.44 -5.11
N GLY A 68 8.02 -25.42 -5.95
CA GLY A 68 9.39 -25.78 -5.60
C GLY A 68 10.24 -24.64 -5.00
N TRP A 69 9.68 -23.44 -4.87
CA TRP A 69 10.39 -22.20 -4.56
C TRP A 69 11.30 -22.24 -3.31
N LYS A 70 10.97 -23.05 -2.29
CA LYS A 70 11.82 -23.21 -1.09
C LYS A 70 13.14 -23.90 -1.40
N LYS A 71 13.10 -24.95 -2.23
CA LYS A 71 14.30 -25.67 -2.65
C LYS A 71 15.18 -24.77 -3.51
N GLU A 72 14.57 -23.96 -4.36
CA GLU A 72 15.28 -22.97 -5.18
C GLU A 72 15.93 -21.90 -4.31
N LEU A 73 15.20 -21.36 -3.31
CA LEU A 73 15.74 -20.42 -2.32
C LEU A 73 17.00 -20.99 -1.64
N TYR A 74 16.93 -22.23 -1.15
CA TYR A 74 18.06 -22.86 -0.48
C TYR A 74 19.22 -23.12 -1.45
N ALA A 75 18.93 -23.63 -2.64
CA ALA A 75 19.93 -23.91 -3.66
C ALA A 75 20.69 -22.64 -4.12
N VAL A 76 20.00 -21.52 -4.32
CA VAL A 76 20.61 -20.23 -4.68
C VAL A 76 21.56 -19.73 -3.59
N LEU A 77 21.26 -20.06 -2.33
CA LEU A 77 22.08 -19.72 -1.18
C LEU A 77 23.16 -20.76 -0.86
N GLY A 78 23.22 -21.87 -1.61
CA GLY A 78 24.14 -22.99 -1.35
C GLY A 78 23.84 -23.71 -0.05
N LEU A 79 22.56 -23.86 0.29
CA LEU A 79 22.07 -24.48 1.52
C LEU A 79 21.32 -25.76 1.20
N ASP A 80 21.54 -26.79 2.02
CA ASP A 80 20.91 -28.10 1.82
C ASP A 80 19.48 -28.16 2.39
N ASP A 81 19.21 -27.39 3.45
CA ASP A 81 17.95 -27.46 4.19
C ASP A 81 17.54 -26.15 4.89
N GLU A 82 16.34 -26.18 5.47
CA GLU A 82 15.74 -25.08 6.23
C GLU A 82 16.53 -24.75 7.52
N GLU A 83 17.17 -25.74 8.14
CA GLU A 83 17.93 -25.56 9.39
C GLU A 83 19.20 -24.74 9.14
N MET A 84 19.91 -25.03 8.04
CA MET A 84 21.05 -24.24 7.59
C MET A 84 20.63 -22.81 7.27
N PHE A 85 19.48 -22.63 6.61
CA PHE A 85 18.94 -21.30 6.34
C PHE A 85 18.67 -20.51 7.62
N ARG A 86 18.03 -21.14 8.62
CA ARG A 86 17.82 -20.53 9.94
C ARG A 86 19.15 -20.12 10.61
N LYS A 87 20.16 -21.00 10.60
CA LYS A 87 21.49 -20.70 11.15
C LYS A 87 22.17 -19.53 10.43
N VAL A 88 21.99 -19.39 9.11
CA VAL A 88 22.50 -18.26 8.34
C VAL A 88 21.82 -16.96 8.76
N LEU A 89 20.49 -16.95 8.88
CA LEU A 89 19.74 -15.78 9.33
C LEU A 89 20.14 -15.34 10.75
N GLU A 90 20.34 -16.28 11.66
CA GLU A 90 20.82 -16.01 13.02
C GLU A 90 22.24 -15.40 13.03
N LYS A 91 23.16 -15.92 12.21
CA LYS A 91 24.50 -15.34 12.06
C LYS A 91 24.46 -13.92 11.49
N ILE A 92 23.59 -13.67 10.51
CA ILE A 92 23.42 -12.32 9.93
C ILE A 92 22.85 -11.38 10.98
N ARG A 93 21.84 -11.83 11.72
CA ARG A 93 21.25 -11.06 12.82
C ARG A 93 22.28 -10.67 13.86
N GLN A 94 23.13 -11.61 14.30
CA GLN A 94 24.20 -11.33 15.25
C GLN A 94 25.18 -10.27 14.73
N LYS A 95 25.49 -10.29 13.43
CA LYS A 95 26.36 -9.29 12.80
C LYS A 95 25.71 -7.91 12.65
N LEU A 96 24.41 -7.86 12.36
CA LEU A 96 23.67 -6.62 12.14
C LEU A 96 23.10 -6.01 13.43
N ASN A 97 23.08 -6.77 14.53
CA ASN A 97 22.38 -6.44 15.77
C ASN A 97 20.89 -6.12 15.58
N LYS A 98 20.29 -6.65 14.50
CA LYS A 98 18.87 -6.58 14.15
C LYS A 98 18.51 -7.75 13.25
N PRO A 99 17.24 -8.21 13.22
CA PRO A 99 16.82 -9.24 12.28
C PRO A 99 17.08 -8.81 10.82
N PRO A 100 17.54 -9.71 9.93
CA PRO A 100 17.55 -9.46 8.50
C PRO A 100 16.13 -9.37 7.93
N VAL A 101 15.98 -8.70 6.79
CA VAL A 101 14.71 -8.57 6.07
C VAL A 101 14.69 -9.57 4.92
N LEU A 102 13.69 -10.43 4.91
CA LEU A 102 13.45 -11.39 3.83
C LEU A 102 12.22 -10.95 3.03
N VAL A 103 12.44 -10.62 1.76
CA VAL A 103 11.38 -10.26 0.81
C VAL A 103 11.06 -11.46 -0.06
N LEU A 104 9.78 -11.87 -0.05
CA LEU A 104 9.22 -12.86 -0.94
C LEU A 104 8.38 -12.14 -1.99
N ASP A 105 8.92 -11.99 -3.21
CA ASP A 105 8.21 -11.37 -4.34
C ASP A 105 7.42 -12.43 -5.10
N ILE A 106 6.09 -12.30 -5.10
CA ILE A 106 5.17 -13.27 -5.69
C ILE A 106 4.66 -12.68 -7.02
N PRO A 107 5.12 -13.19 -8.17
CA PRO A 107 4.64 -12.77 -9.47
C PRO A 107 3.21 -13.24 -9.72
N ARG A 108 2.53 -12.62 -10.68
CA ARG A 108 1.13 -12.97 -11.05
C ARG A 108 1.01 -14.39 -11.60
N SER A 109 2.08 -14.91 -12.20
CA SER A 109 2.14 -16.27 -12.75
C SER A 109 2.01 -17.35 -11.66
N THR A 110 2.31 -17.02 -10.41
CA THR A 110 2.21 -17.94 -9.28
C THR A 110 0.75 -18.14 -8.91
N LYS A 111 0.22 -19.34 -9.17
CA LYS A 111 -1.17 -19.72 -8.89
C LYS A 111 -1.35 -20.59 -7.65
N GLU A 112 -0.25 -21.12 -7.11
CA GLU A 112 -0.26 -22.14 -6.06
C GLU A 112 0.80 -21.82 -4.99
N GLY A 113 0.61 -22.34 -3.77
CA GLY A 113 1.61 -22.30 -2.72
C GLY A 113 1.43 -21.19 -1.66
N MET A 114 0.30 -20.47 -1.63
CA MET A 114 0.07 -19.44 -0.60
C MET A 114 0.09 -19.99 0.82
N ASP A 115 -0.47 -21.19 1.05
CA ASP A 115 -0.39 -21.83 2.37
C ASP A 115 1.04 -22.15 2.77
N SER A 116 1.88 -22.54 1.80
CA SER A 116 3.30 -22.82 2.00
C SER A 116 4.09 -21.53 2.27
N ILE A 117 3.77 -20.43 1.60
CA ILE A 117 4.36 -19.10 1.80
C ILE A 117 3.91 -18.51 3.14
N SER A 118 2.63 -18.62 3.49
CA SER A 118 2.07 -18.27 4.80
C SER A 118 2.76 -19.05 5.91
N SER A 119 2.84 -20.37 5.78
CA SER A 119 3.50 -21.23 6.78
C SER A 119 4.97 -20.90 6.93
N PHE A 120 5.66 -20.64 5.82
CA PHE A 120 7.05 -20.21 5.84
C PHE A 120 7.21 -18.84 6.53
N ALA A 121 6.41 -17.85 6.13
CA ALA A 121 6.42 -16.54 6.75
C ALA A 121 6.15 -16.66 8.25
N LYS A 122 5.19 -17.50 8.67
CA LYS A 122 4.97 -17.85 10.08
C LYS A 122 6.25 -18.40 10.71
N THR A 123 6.86 -19.47 10.18
CA THR A 123 8.07 -20.08 10.77
C THR A 123 9.24 -19.11 10.97
N PHE A 124 9.42 -18.15 10.07
CA PHE A 124 10.55 -17.21 10.09
C PHE A 124 10.25 -15.86 10.76
N SER A 125 8.98 -15.45 10.81
CA SER A 125 8.52 -14.24 11.50
C SER A 125 8.02 -14.52 12.92
N SER A 126 7.76 -15.77 13.28
CA SER A 126 7.14 -16.15 14.56
C SER A 126 8.12 -16.88 15.46
N GLU A 127 8.21 -16.45 16.72
CA GLU A 127 8.42 -17.40 17.80
C GLU A 127 7.21 -18.33 17.90
N GLY A 128 7.45 -19.58 18.33
CA GLY A 128 6.41 -20.52 18.74
C GLY A 128 5.62 -20.10 20.00
N SER A 129 5.56 -18.80 20.33
CA SER A 129 4.95 -18.27 21.54
C SER A 129 3.61 -17.57 21.28
N LEU A 130 2.60 -18.37 20.94
CA LEU A 130 1.22 -18.09 21.38
C LEU A 130 1.05 -18.26 22.92
N ALA A 131 2.15 -18.35 23.68
CA ALA A 131 2.14 -18.61 25.12
C ALA A 131 2.13 -17.35 26.01
N HIS A 132 2.26 -16.13 25.48
CA HIS A 132 2.22 -14.92 26.31
C HIS A 132 1.29 -13.84 25.74
N ALA A 133 0.01 -14.20 25.63
CA ALA A 133 -1.04 -13.23 25.92
C ALA A 133 -1.06 -13.00 27.45
N ARG A 134 -1.20 -11.72 27.86
CA ARG A 134 -1.11 -11.15 29.22
C ARG A 134 0.34 -10.83 29.65
N THR A 135 0.74 -9.60 29.95
CA THR A 135 0.04 -8.53 30.69
C THR A 135 0.61 -7.15 30.35
N ARG A 136 -0.19 -6.27 29.75
CA ARG A 136 -0.08 -4.82 30.00
C ARG A 136 -0.67 -4.55 31.38
N ARG A 137 0.16 -4.52 32.42
CA ARG A 137 0.00 -3.80 33.70
C ARG A 137 1.04 -4.37 34.66
N LEU A 138 2.16 -3.67 34.83
CA LEU A 138 2.80 -3.38 36.12
C LEU A 138 4.16 -2.71 35.89
N SER A 139 4.22 -1.47 36.38
CA SER A 139 5.36 -0.89 37.12
C SER A 139 6.66 -0.55 36.37
N ARG A 140 6.82 0.77 36.18
CA ARG A 140 8.08 1.47 36.49
C ARG A 140 8.63 0.95 37.83
N ARG A 141 9.61 0.04 37.80
CA ARG A 141 10.64 -0.27 38.82
C ARG A 141 11.03 -1.74 38.67
N VAL A 142 11.99 -2.02 37.80
CA VAL A 142 13.19 -2.84 38.12
C VAL A 142 14.27 -2.39 37.12
N LEU A 143 15.03 -1.37 37.53
CA LEU A 143 16.43 -1.25 37.15
C LEU A 143 17.16 -2.40 37.85
N LEU A 144 18.11 -3.02 37.15
CA LEU A 144 19.09 -4.02 37.57
C LEU A 144 18.79 -5.46 37.12
N GLY A 145 19.56 -5.91 36.12
CA GLY A 145 20.08 -7.28 36.13
C GLY A 145 19.31 -8.37 35.39
N CYS A 146 18.75 -8.11 34.20
CA CYS A 146 18.41 -9.17 33.25
C CYS A 146 18.62 -8.68 31.82
N GLY A 147 19.43 -9.39 31.04
CA GLY A 147 19.67 -9.10 29.62
C GLY A 147 18.36 -9.00 28.85
N ARG A 148 18.30 -8.06 27.90
CA ARG A 148 17.18 -7.95 26.95
C ARG A 148 17.09 -9.26 26.17
N VAL A 149 16.22 -10.16 26.61
CA VAL A 149 15.78 -11.30 25.79
C VAL A 149 14.85 -10.70 24.73
N PHE A 150 15.43 -10.21 23.63
CA PHE A 150 14.67 -10.00 22.41
C PHE A 150 14.26 -11.38 21.91
N ALA A 151 13.05 -11.77 22.27
CA ALA A 151 12.27 -12.82 21.64
C ALA A 151 12.58 -12.87 20.13
N SER A 152 13.15 -13.98 19.71
CA SER A 152 14.18 -14.05 18.69
C SER A 152 13.61 -14.51 17.35
N CYS A 153 12.91 -13.62 16.64
CA CYS A 153 12.52 -13.89 15.25
C CYS A 153 13.78 -14.03 14.37
N PRO A 154 13.91 -15.12 13.58
CA PRO A 154 15.05 -15.32 12.67
C PRO A 154 15.19 -14.22 11.62
N ALA A 155 14.06 -13.75 11.09
CA ALA A 155 14.00 -12.69 10.11
C ALA A 155 12.69 -11.93 10.22
N GLU A 156 12.69 -10.74 9.64
CA GLU A 156 11.50 -9.96 9.43
C GLU A 156 11.04 -10.20 7.98
N VAL A 157 9.78 -10.62 7.79
CA VAL A 157 9.32 -11.14 6.49
C VAL A 157 8.40 -10.14 5.80
N ILE A 158 8.72 -9.79 4.55
CA ILE A 158 7.86 -9.00 3.66
C ILE A 158 7.38 -9.88 2.51
N VAL A 159 6.08 -9.93 2.29
CA VAL A 159 5.48 -10.61 1.15
C VAL A 159 4.98 -9.56 0.18
N CYS A 160 5.55 -9.50 -1.03
CA CYS A 160 5.09 -8.61 -2.09
C CYS A 160 4.21 -9.41 -3.05
N ALA A 161 2.89 -9.25 -2.96
CA ALA A 161 1.94 -10.02 -3.74
C ALA A 161 1.45 -9.24 -4.97
N SER A 162 1.71 -9.77 -6.16
CA SER A 162 1.24 -9.19 -7.44
C SER A 162 -0.27 -9.24 -7.66
N SER A 163 -1.01 -9.98 -6.82
CA SER A 163 -2.45 -10.19 -6.91
C SER A 163 -3.14 -9.86 -5.58
N ALA A 164 -4.23 -9.10 -5.64
CA ALA A 164 -5.06 -8.77 -4.49
C ALA A 164 -5.68 -10.02 -3.86
N ALA A 165 -6.16 -10.96 -4.69
CA ALA A 165 -6.70 -12.24 -4.22
C ALA A 165 -5.67 -13.06 -3.44
N MET A 166 -4.40 -13.07 -3.88
CA MET A 166 -3.33 -13.76 -3.16
C MET A 166 -3.05 -13.09 -1.82
N ALA A 167 -3.07 -11.76 -1.78
CA ALA A 167 -2.87 -11.03 -0.54
C ALA A 167 -3.99 -11.26 0.48
N MET A 168 -5.25 -11.39 0.01
CA MET A 168 -6.38 -11.72 0.87
C MET A 168 -6.32 -13.15 1.40
N ALA A 169 -5.75 -14.09 0.64
CA ALA A 169 -5.55 -15.47 1.08
C ALA A 169 -4.35 -15.65 2.03
N PHE A 170 -3.49 -14.64 2.18
CA PHE A 170 -2.32 -14.71 3.04
C PHE A 170 -2.69 -14.41 4.50
N ASP A 171 -2.47 -15.41 5.35
CA ASP A 171 -2.63 -15.31 6.80
C ASP A 171 -1.29 -15.57 7.51
N ALA A 172 -0.68 -14.57 8.15
CA ALA A 172 0.51 -14.76 9.00
C ALA A 172 0.17 -15.16 10.46
N GLY A 173 -1.04 -15.66 10.72
CA GLY A 173 -1.51 -16.09 12.03
C GLY A 173 -2.33 -15.01 12.72
N GLY A 174 -3.18 -14.31 11.97
CA GLY A 174 -4.09 -13.26 12.42
C GLY A 174 -3.59 -11.84 12.19
N SER A 175 -4.53 -10.89 12.24
CA SER A 175 -4.31 -9.44 12.06
C SER A 175 -3.34 -8.83 13.07
N SER A 176 -3.13 -9.46 14.23
CA SER A 176 -2.14 -9.03 15.22
C SER A 176 -0.70 -9.24 14.75
N ARG A 177 -0.44 -10.15 13.80
CA ARG A 177 0.91 -10.54 13.34
C ARG A 177 1.23 -10.04 11.94
N GLN A 178 0.22 -9.56 11.23
CA GLN A 178 0.29 -9.14 9.84
C GLN A 178 -0.12 -7.68 9.70
N ARG A 179 0.72 -6.88 9.04
CA ARG A 179 0.31 -5.59 8.47
C ARG A 179 0.02 -5.78 7.00
N SER A 180 -1.19 -5.44 6.55
CA SER A 180 -1.50 -5.38 5.12
C SER A 180 -1.33 -3.94 4.62
N ILE A 181 -0.47 -3.76 3.62
CA ILE A 181 -0.26 -2.50 2.90
C ILE A 181 -0.78 -2.68 1.49
N TRP A 182 -1.67 -1.80 1.05
CA TRP A 182 -2.22 -1.85 -0.29
C TRP A 182 -1.70 -0.67 -1.11
N VAL A 183 -1.20 -0.97 -2.30
CA VAL A 183 -0.67 -0.02 -3.26
C VAL A 183 -1.70 0.12 -4.38
N GLY A 184 -2.43 1.24 -4.37
CA GLY A 184 -3.48 1.56 -5.34
C GLY A 184 -4.83 0.88 -5.07
N ASP A 185 -5.83 1.27 -5.86
CA ASP A 185 -7.23 0.86 -5.67
C ASP A 185 -7.51 -0.57 -6.13
N LEU A 186 -8.49 -1.21 -5.51
CA LEU A 186 -9.01 -2.54 -5.83
C LEU A 186 -9.91 -2.50 -7.07
N THR A 187 -10.12 -3.65 -7.72
CA THR A 187 -11.27 -3.81 -8.63
C THR A 187 -12.55 -3.94 -7.81
N GLU A 188 -13.72 -3.67 -8.39
CA GLU A 188 -15.00 -3.90 -7.69
C GLU A 188 -15.16 -5.37 -7.28
N GLU A 189 -14.60 -6.29 -8.08
CA GLU A 189 -14.56 -7.72 -7.77
C GLU A 189 -13.67 -8.00 -6.56
N ASP A 190 -12.44 -7.45 -6.54
CA ASP A 190 -11.51 -7.62 -5.42
C ASP A 190 -12.02 -6.94 -4.14
N ALA A 191 -12.63 -5.77 -4.26
CA ALA A 191 -13.27 -5.09 -3.13
C ALA A 191 -14.46 -5.89 -2.59
N GLY A 192 -15.27 -6.49 -3.47
CA GLY A 192 -16.35 -7.39 -3.07
C GLY A 192 -15.84 -8.62 -2.32
N LYS A 193 -14.74 -9.24 -2.78
CA LYS A 193 -14.08 -10.35 -2.07
C LYS A 193 -13.54 -9.91 -0.72
N LEU A 194 -12.92 -8.73 -0.64
CA LEU A 194 -12.43 -8.16 0.62
C LEU A 194 -13.58 -7.99 1.62
N LEU A 195 -14.66 -7.32 1.22
CA LEU A 195 -15.82 -7.08 2.08
C LEU A 195 -16.49 -8.40 2.50
N THR A 196 -16.55 -9.39 1.62
CA THR A 196 -17.05 -10.74 1.95
C THR A 196 -16.20 -11.38 3.06
N ASN A 197 -14.87 -11.30 2.96
CA ASN A 197 -13.96 -11.83 3.99
C ASN A 197 -14.10 -11.11 5.33
N HIS A 198 -14.52 -9.85 5.32
CA HIS A 198 -14.81 -9.06 6.51
C HIS A 198 -16.26 -9.22 7.02
N GLY A 199 -17.09 -10.05 6.39
CA GLY A 199 -18.47 -10.30 6.81
C GLY A 199 -19.47 -9.22 6.40
N HIS A 200 -19.15 -8.44 5.36
CA HIS A 200 -19.95 -7.31 4.85
C HIS A 200 -20.36 -7.51 3.39
N ALA A 201 -20.64 -8.75 2.98
CA ALA A 201 -21.00 -9.09 1.60
C ALA A 201 -22.32 -8.41 1.14
N ASP A 202 -23.26 -8.24 2.07
CA ASP A 202 -24.56 -7.62 1.88
C ASP A 202 -24.52 -6.09 1.83
N LYS A 203 -23.44 -5.47 2.33
CA LYS A 203 -23.26 -4.02 2.39
C LYS A 203 -22.26 -3.46 1.38
N LYS A 204 -21.97 -4.23 0.32
CA LYS A 204 -20.95 -3.87 -0.69
C LYS A 204 -21.12 -2.43 -1.20
N ASP A 205 -22.32 -2.06 -1.62
CA ASP A 205 -22.57 -0.76 -2.24
C ASP A 205 -22.44 0.41 -1.23
N GLU A 206 -22.78 0.18 0.05
CA GLU A 206 -22.62 1.18 1.12
C GLU A 206 -21.13 1.46 1.37
N PHE A 207 -20.31 0.41 1.50
CA PHE A 207 -18.86 0.54 1.72
C PHE A 207 -18.16 1.18 0.53
N LEU A 208 -18.48 0.74 -0.69
CA LEU A 208 -17.92 1.32 -1.91
C LEU A 208 -18.36 2.77 -2.11
N GLY A 209 -19.61 3.10 -1.76
CA GLY A 209 -20.12 4.47 -1.81
C GLY A 209 -19.45 5.41 -0.79
N ALA A 210 -18.99 4.89 0.34
CA ALA A 210 -18.32 5.68 1.37
C ALA A 210 -16.80 5.84 1.13
N CYS A 211 -16.14 4.77 0.68
CA CYS A 211 -14.67 4.68 0.68
C CYS A 211 -14.06 4.58 -0.72
N GLY A 212 -14.89 4.40 -1.74
CA GLY A 212 -14.44 4.05 -3.09
C GLY A 212 -13.79 2.67 -3.11
N LEU A 213 -12.83 2.51 -4.02
CA LEU A 213 -12.11 1.25 -4.24
C LEU A 213 -10.78 1.17 -3.50
N ASN A 214 -10.45 2.15 -2.67
CA ASN A 214 -9.18 2.14 -1.95
C ASN A 214 -9.21 1.06 -0.86
N ALA A 215 -8.28 0.10 -0.94
CA ALA A 215 -8.26 -1.04 -0.01
C ALA A 215 -7.99 -0.64 1.44
N LEU A 216 -7.14 0.37 1.68
CA LEU A 216 -6.83 0.82 3.05
C LEU A 216 -8.05 1.51 3.65
N GLU A 217 -8.73 2.36 2.87
CA GLU A 217 -9.95 3.02 3.32
C GLU A 217 -11.08 2.00 3.56
N LEU A 218 -11.21 0.97 2.72
CA LEU A 218 -12.17 -0.12 2.92
C LEU A 218 -11.87 -0.93 4.18
N VAL A 219 -10.61 -1.26 4.47
CA VAL A 219 -10.22 -2.00 5.69
C VAL A 219 -10.46 -1.15 6.94
N ASP A 220 -10.04 0.13 6.95
CA ASP A 220 -10.31 1.06 8.07
C ASP A 220 -11.82 1.20 8.30
N ALA A 221 -12.61 1.33 7.23
CA ALA A 221 -14.06 1.37 7.33
C ALA A 221 -14.64 0.07 7.92
N CYS A 222 -14.16 -1.12 7.54
CA CYS A 222 -14.60 -2.38 8.12
C CYS A 222 -14.29 -2.45 9.62
N GLU A 223 -13.06 -2.07 10.01
CA GLU A 223 -12.63 -2.10 11.41
C GLU A 223 -13.41 -1.12 12.30
N ARG A 224 -13.77 0.06 11.77
CA ARG A 224 -14.60 1.03 12.47
C ARG A 224 -16.07 0.62 12.49
N TYR A 225 -16.58 0.09 11.38
CA TYR A 225 -17.96 -0.42 11.31
C TYR A 225 -18.21 -1.53 12.34
N ALA A 226 -17.22 -2.39 12.60
CA ALA A 226 -17.31 -3.40 13.65
C ALA A 226 -17.47 -2.83 15.07
N LYS A 227 -17.12 -1.55 15.30
CA LYS A 227 -17.23 -0.86 16.60
C LYS A 227 -18.43 0.07 16.66
N ASP A 228 -18.58 0.90 15.63
CA ASP A 228 -19.48 2.06 15.62
C ASP A 228 -20.67 1.87 14.65
N GLY A 229 -20.74 0.74 13.94
CA GLY A 229 -21.83 0.42 13.02
C GLY A 229 -21.95 1.40 11.86
N GLU A 230 -23.18 1.72 11.45
CA GLU A 230 -23.47 2.56 10.28
C GLU A 230 -22.93 4.00 10.41
N GLU A 231 -22.80 4.51 11.64
CA GLU A 231 -22.21 5.84 11.88
C GLU A 231 -20.76 5.92 11.38
N ALA A 232 -20.01 4.82 11.41
CA ALA A 232 -18.66 4.76 10.86
C ALA A 232 -18.63 5.04 9.35
N LEU A 233 -19.58 4.48 8.59
CA LEU A 233 -19.66 4.67 7.15
C LEU A 233 -20.07 6.09 6.78
N VAL A 234 -21.01 6.67 7.53
CA VAL A 234 -21.42 8.06 7.34
C VAL A 234 -20.26 9.01 7.61
N ALA A 235 -19.57 8.83 8.74
CA ALA A 235 -18.40 9.63 9.10
C ALA A 235 -17.27 9.49 8.07
N LYS A 236 -17.03 8.26 7.59
CA LYS A 236 -16.00 8.00 6.60
C LYS A 236 -16.32 8.62 5.25
N LYS A 237 -17.57 8.51 4.80
CA LYS A 237 -18.03 9.16 3.57
C LYS A 237 -17.84 10.67 3.64
N ALA A 238 -18.22 11.30 4.75
CA ALA A 238 -18.04 12.74 4.95
C ALA A 238 -16.54 13.14 4.95
N GLU A 239 -15.68 12.34 5.58
CA GLU A 239 -14.22 12.54 5.56
C GLU A 239 -13.67 12.49 4.12
N MET A 240 -14.09 11.49 3.34
CA MET A 240 -13.63 11.30 1.96
C MET A 240 -14.16 12.39 1.01
N GLU A 241 -15.40 12.83 1.19
CA GLU A 241 -15.99 13.95 0.46
C GLU A 241 -15.24 15.26 0.75
N GLU A 242 -14.95 15.55 2.02
CA GLU A 242 -14.21 16.75 2.39
C GLU A 242 -12.77 16.73 1.85
N ARG A 243 -12.11 15.58 1.94
CA ARG A 243 -10.77 15.38 1.35
C ARG A 243 -10.79 15.67 -0.15
N ALA A 244 -11.75 15.10 -0.88
CA ALA A 244 -11.90 15.32 -2.32
C ALA A 244 -12.15 16.81 -2.64
N ARG A 245 -12.98 17.52 -1.84
CA ARG A 245 -13.18 18.97 -2.00
C ARG A 245 -11.89 19.76 -1.82
N VAL A 246 -11.12 19.47 -0.77
CA VAL A 246 -9.84 20.14 -0.50
C VAL A 246 -8.85 19.90 -1.65
N GLU A 247 -8.75 18.67 -2.14
CA GLU A 247 -7.85 18.29 -3.24
C GLU A 247 -8.24 18.96 -4.56
N VAL A 248 -9.53 18.95 -4.92
CA VAL A 248 -10.07 19.66 -6.10
C VAL A 248 -9.85 21.16 -5.99
N GLN A 249 -10.10 21.76 -4.82
CA GLN A 249 -9.90 23.20 -4.60
C GLN A 249 -8.43 23.58 -4.71
N ARG A 250 -7.53 22.75 -4.14
CA ARG A 250 -6.08 22.91 -4.27
C ARG A 250 -5.67 22.82 -5.73
N PHE A 251 -6.14 21.81 -6.47
CA PHE A 251 -5.85 21.64 -7.89
C PHE A 251 -6.35 22.83 -8.72
N LYS A 252 -7.59 23.27 -8.51
CA LYS A 252 -8.19 24.44 -9.17
C LYS A 252 -7.32 25.69 -9.02
N ASN A 253 -6.86 25.96 -7.81
CA ASN A 253 -6.18 27.22 -7.46
C ASN A 253 -4.67 27.20 -7.75
N GLN A 254 -4.04 26.04 -7.62
CA GLN A 254 -2.58 25.93 -7.60
C GLN A 254 -1.98 25.30 -8.86
N CYS A 255 -2.76 24.56 -9.65
CA CYS A 255 -2.26 23.99 -10.91
C CYS A 255 -2.02 25.11 -11.93
N LYS A 256 -0.74 25.41 -12.15
CA LYS A 256 -0.25 26.44 -13.07
C LYS A 256 0.78 25.86 -14.04
N VAL A 257 0.33 25.00 -14.93
CA VAL A 257 1.08 24.62 -16.13
C VAL A 257 0.76 25.69 -17.19
N ASP A 258 1.71 26.54 -17.55
CA ASP A 258 1.56 27.61 -18.55
C ASP A 258 0.27 28.45 -18.44
N GLY A 259 0.00 29.00 -17.24
CA GLY A 259 -1.16 29.84 -16.93
C GLY A 259 -2.12 29.22 -15.91
N PRO A 260 -3.30 29.80 -15.64
CA PRO A 260 -4.27 29.25 -14.70
C PRO A 260 -5.00 28.03 -15.30
N THR A 261 -4.31 26.89 -15.35
CA THR A 261 -4.74 25.66 -16.02
C THR A 261 -5.64 24.77 -15.17
N GLY A 262 -5.53 24.79 -13.84
CA GLY A 262 -6.33 23.94 -12.95
C GLY A 262 -7.83 24.08 -13.14
N HIS A 263 -8.35 25.31 -13.09
CA HIS A 263 -9.77 25.60 -13.34
C HIS A 263 -10.23 25.16 -14.74
N HIS A 264 -9.44 25.46 -15.78
CA HIS A 264 -9.76 25.09 -17.16
C HIS A 264 -9.80 23.58 -17.37
N ILE A 265 -8.85 22.86 -16.77
CA ILE A 265 -8.79 21.39 -16.79
C ILE A 265 -10.02 20.79 -16.14
N LEU A 266 -10.35 21.22 -14.91
CA LEU A 266 -11.50 20.69 -14.18
C LEU A 266 -12.82 21.00 -14.90
N LYS A 267 -12.95 22.21 -15.46
CA LYS A 267 -14.12 22.61 -16.24
C LYS A 267 -14.31 21.72 -17.46
N LYS A 268 -13.27 21.51 -18.26
CA LYS A 268 -13.36 20.64 -19.44
C LYS A 268 -13.58 19.18 -19.10
N LEU A 269 -12.97 18.66 -18.03
CA LEU A 269 -13.25 17.31 -17.56
C LEU A 269 -14.72 17.13 -17.18
N ARG A 270 -15.28 18.10 -16.46
CA ARG A 270 -16.68 18.12 -16.08
C ARG A 270 -17.59 18.19 -17.32
N ASP A 271 -17.36 19.17 -18.20
CA ASP A 271 -18.19 19.38 -19.38
C ASP A 271 -18.15 18.16 -20.33
N ASN A 272 -16.98 17.50 -20.48
CA ASN A 272 -16.86 16.25 -21.24
C ASN A 272 -17.58 15.08 -20.58
N ARG A 273 -17.50 14.98 -19.26
CA ARG A 273 -18.19 13.95 -18.48
C ARG A 273 -19.71 14.05 -18.67
N ASP A 274 -20.24 15.28 -18.62
CA ASP A 274 -21.67 15.57 -18.83
C ASP A 274 -22.12 15.25 -20.26
N ALA A 275 -21.26 15.52 -21.26
CA ALA A 275 -21.58 15.29 -22.67
C ALA A 275 -21.49 13.82 -23.12
N ASN A 276 -20.55 13.04 -22.55
CA ASN A 276 -20.18 11.72 -23.08
C ASN A 276 -20.46 10.56 -22.09
N ASN A 277 -21.50 10.65 -21.25
CA ASN A 277 -21.89 9.60 -20.30
C ASN A 277 -20.71 9.10 -19.43
N GLY A 278 -19.83 9.99 -18.98
CA GLY A 278 -18.70 9.61 -18.11
C GLY A 278 -17.43 9.13 -18.81
N GLN A 279 -17.32 9.22 -20.14
CA GLN A 279 -16.04 8.99 -20.82
C GLN A 279 -15.02 10.10 -20.53
N GLY A 280 -13.73 9.76 -20.60
CA GLY A 280 -12.65 10.70 -20.34
C GLY A 280 -12.46 11.68 -21.49
N ALA A 281 -11.61 12.69 -21.26
CA ALA A 281 -11.26 13.67 -22.26
C ALA A 281 -9.94 13.29 -22.95
N GLU A 282 -9.92 13.11 -24.27
CA GLU A 282 -8.68 12.89 -25.03
C GLU A 282 -7.76 14.12 -25.00
N GLU A 283 -8.32 15.33 -24.97
CA GLU A 283 -7.58 16.59 -24.87
C GLU A 283 -8.21 17.55 -23.84
N LEU A 284 -7.47 17.83 -22.77
CA LEU A 284 -7.92 18.78 -21.74
C LEU A 284 -7.54 20.22 -22.02
N CYS A 285 -6.38 20.50 -22.58
CA CYS A 285 -6.10 21.84 -23.09
C CYS A 285 -4.97 21.81 -24.11
N THR A 286 -4.98 22.82 -24.97
CA THR A 286 -3.90 23.10 -25.92
C THR A 286 -2.63 23.63 -25.25
N ALA A 287 -2.67 23.91 -23.95
CA ALA A 287 -1.62 24.61 -23.20
C ALA A 287 -0.86 23.74 -22.18
N ALA A 288 -1.32 22.51 -21.86
CA ALA A 288 -0.65 21.64 -20.90
C ALA A 288 -0.72 20.18 -21.37
N PHE A 289 0.44 19.56 -21.58
CA PHE A 289 0.49 18.15 -21.92
C PHE A 289 0.21 17.29 -20.67
N PRO A 290 -0.29 16.06 -20.85
CA PRO A 290 -0.50 15.12 -19.74
C PRO A 290 0.71 14.89 -18.86
N LYS A 291 1.90 14.94 -19.46
CA LYS A 291 3.15 14.82 -18.76
C LYS A 291 3.37 15.97 -17.76
N ASP A 292 3.03 17.20 -18.14
CA ASP A 292 3.31 18.40 -17.32
C ASP A 292 2.35 18.49 -16.13
N VAL A 293 1.08 18.17 -16.36
CA VAL A 293 0.08 18.05 -15.28
C VAL A 293 0.47 16.92 -14.32
N ALA A 294 0.93 15.79 -14.84
CA ALA A 294 1.43 14.68 -14.01
C ALA A 294 2.73 15.04 -13.27
N VAL A 295 3.64 15.85 -13.84
CA VAL A 295 4.81 16.40 -13.11
C VAL A 295 4.34 17.31 -11.97
N TRP A 296 3.41 18.23 -12.24
CA TRP A 296 2.93 19.17 -11.23
C TRP A 296 2.24 18.45 -10.06
N ILE A 297 1.36 17.49 -10.34
CA ILE A 297 0.70 16.65 -9.32
C ILE A 297 1.75 15.95 -8.45
N ARG A 298 2.84 15.44 -9.06
CA ARG A 298 3.96 14.82 -8.36
C ARG A 298 4.75 15.80 -7.49
N GLU A 299 5.02 17.01 -7.97
CA GLU A 299 5.81 18.00 -7.23
C GLU A 299 5.05 18.63 -6.06
N LYS A 300 3.72 18.75 -6.17
CA LYS A 300 2.87 19.39 -5.17
C LYS A 300 2.18 18.42 -4.22
N ASP A 301 2.51 17.14 -4.33
CA ASP A 301 1.94 16.07 -3.51
C ASP A 301 0.42 16.21 -3.39
N CYS A 302 -0.21 16.50 -4.54
CA CYS A 302 -1.65 16.51 -4.65
C CYS A 302 -2.02 15.07 -5.01
N HIS A 303 -2.82 14.40 -4.19
CA HIS A 303 -3.42 13.13 -4.60
C HIS A 303 -4.03 13.33 -6.00
N PRO A 304 -3.87 12.40 -6.96
CA PRO A 304 -4.20 12.67 -8.35
C PRO A 304 -5.70 12.94 -8.48
N VAL A 305 -6.12 14.20 -8.46
CA VAL A 305 -7.53 14.62 -8.72
C VAL A 305 -8.00 14.10 -10.08
N ILE A 306 -7.05 13.88 -10.98
CA ILE A 306 -7.24 13.38 -12.33
C ILE A 306 -6.26 12.24 -12.62
N TRP A 307 -6.70 11.23 -13.38
CA TRP A 307 -5.87 10.15 -13.90
C TRP A 307 -5.77 10.23 -15.41
N HIS A 308 -4.67 9.70 -15.95
CA HIS A 308 -4.47 9.52 -17.38
C HIS A 308 -4.28 8.02 -17.65
N MET A 309 -5.27 7.39 -18.30
CA MET A 309 -5.20 5.96 -18.64
C MET A 309 -4.36 5.72 -19.90
N VAL A 310 -3.94 4.47 -20.12
CA VAL A 310 -3.14 4.02 -21.28
C VAL A 310 -3.78 4.41 -22.63
N LYS A 311 -5.11 4.63 -22.66
CA LYS A 311 -5.86 5.13 -23.82
C LYS A 311 -5.71 6.63 -24.10
N ARG A 312 -4.90 7.37 -23.33
CA ARG A 312 -4.66 8.83 -23.44
C ARG A 312 -5.83 9.74 -23.05
N GLU A 313 -6.85 9.19 -22.40
CA GLU A 313 -7.96 9.99 -21.87
C GLU A 313 -7.68 10.39 -20.42
N TYR A 314 -7.99 11.64 -20.10
CA TYR A 314 -8.05 12.11 -18.73
C TYR A 314 -9.42 11.88 -18.10
N GLN A 315 -9.42 11.44 -16.85
CA GLN A 315 -10.63 11.20 -16.06
C GLN A 315 -10.42 11.73 -14.64
N PHE A 316 -11.51 11.96 -13.91
CA PHE A 316 -11.42 12.20 -12.46
C PHE A 316 -10.91 10.93 -11.76
N ALA A 317 -10.18 11.11 -10.65
CA ALA A 317 -9.68 10.00 -9.84
C ALA A 317 -10.75 9.11 -9.26
N SER A 318 -11.85 9.71 -8.88
CA SER A 318 -12.98 9.04 -8.31
C SER A 318 -14.23 9.85 -8.56
N GLU A 319 -15.36 9.21 -8.30
CA GLU A 319 -16.66 9.86 -8.37
C GLU A 319 -16.76 11.05 -7.40
N LEU A 320 -16.15 10.95 -6.22
CA LEU A 320 -16.09 12.03 -5.24
C LEU A 320 -15.34 13.25 -5.78
N HIS A 321 -14.24 13.05 -6.52
CA HIS A 321 -13.53 14.16 -7.18
C HIS A 321 -14.37 14.83 -8.26
N ALA A 322 -15.13 14.04 -9.02
CA ALA A 322 -16.01 14.58 -10.05
C ALA A 322 -17.14 15.42 -9.43
N GLN A 323 -17.78 14.91 -8.37
CA GLN A 323 -18.81 15.63 -7.63
C GLN A 323 -18.26 16.92 -7.00
N ALA A 324 -17.11 16.83 -6.33
CA ALA A 324 -16.42 18.00 -5.79
C ALA A 324 -16.08 19.02 -6.90
N ALA A 325 -15.64 18.57 -8.07
CA ALA A 325 -15.38 19.45 -9.21
C ALA A 325 -16.65 20.15 -9.72
N HIS A 326 -17.79 19.44 -9.80
CA HIS A 326 -19.08 20.08 -10.12
C HIS A 326 -19.42 21.21 -9.16
N GLU A 327 -19.24 20.99 -7.85
CA GLU A 327 -19.53 21.99 -6.83
C GLU A 327 -18.58 23.18 -6.85
N ILE A 328 -17.30 22.94 -7.16
CA ILE A 328 -16.20 23.91 -6.96
C ILE A 328 -15.91 24.70 -8.23
N VAL A 329 -16.02 24.13 -9.43
CA VAL A 329 -15.58 24.76 -10.68
C VAL A 329 -16.28 26.11 -10.88
N ASP A 330 -17.59 26.19 -10.71
CA ASP A 330 -18.37 27.42 -10.96
C ASP A 330 -18.36 28.42 -9.80
N ARG A 331 -17.81 28.05 -8.62
CA ARG A 331 -17.65 29.00 -7.52
C ARG A 331 -16.57 30.03 -7.87
N PRO A 332 -16.81 31.34 -7.70
CA PRO A 332 -15.75 32.33 -7.86
C PRO A 332 -14.59 32.03 -6.92
N PRO A 333 -13.33 32.35 -7.28
CA PRO A 333 -12.19 32.16 -6.39
C PRO A 333 -12.46 32.90 -5.08
N GLN A 334 -12.48 32.19 -3.96
CA GLN A 334 -12.49 32.82 -2.66
C GLN A 334 -11.19 33.62 -2.54
N SER A 335 -11.31 34.95 -2.51
CA SER A 335 -10.20 35.84 -2.22
C SER A 335 -9.64 35.46 -0.85
N SER A 336 -8.39 35.02 -0.80
CA SER A 336 -7.66 34.83 0.44
C SER A 336 -7.63 36.16 1.21
N ALA A 337 -8.27 36.19 2.37
CA ALA A 337 -8.06 37.21 3.39
C ALA A 337 -6.80 36.91 4.20
#